data_AF-A0A370S3F5-F1
#
_entry.id   AF-A0A370S3F5-F1
#
_cell.length_a   1.000
_cell.length_b   1.000
_cell.length_c   1.000
_cell.angle_alpha   90.00
_cell.angle_beta   90.00
_cell.angle_gamma   90.00
#
_symmetry.space_group_name_H-M   'P 1'
#
loop_
_entity.id
_entity.type
_entity.pdbx_description
1 polymer ?
#
loop_
_entity_poly.entity_id
_entity_poly.type
_entity_poly.pdbx_seq_one_letter_code
_entity_poly.pdbx_strand_id
1 'polypeptide(L)'
;MLDANATHITLTLEGVSADLQVLSFTGREALNEPFRFDLELVSARPDLKLEELLHKRGVLTFGATGEGTIHGLVYRIEQGDSGKTLTRYSISLVPQLAYLRHNHDQQIFQQLTVPKIIAQVLEDRGILADAYSFQLSAEYPERDYCVQYDESDLHFIQRLCEEEGIHFHFQHSSSG
;
A
#
# COMPACT_ATOMS: atom_id res chain seq x y z
N MET A 1 8.99 29.30 16.02
CA MET A 1 9.75 28.34 16.85
C MET A 1 8.85 27.13 16.99
N LEU A 2 9.18 26.02 16.32
CA LEU A 2 8.39 24.78 16.41
C LEU A 2 8.65 24.15 17.79
N ASP A 3 7.60 23.74 18.49
CA ASP A 3 7.72 23.10 19.81
C ASP A 3 8.54 21.81 19.71
N ALA A 4 9.63 21.70 20.47
CA ALA A 4 10.50 20.53 20.48
C ALA A 4 9.81 19.24 21.00
N ASN A 5 8.63 19.38 21.61
CA ASN A 5 7.81 18.29 22.13
C ASN A 5 6.58 17.97 21.26
N ALA A 6 6.42 18.63 20.10
CA ALA A 6 5.32 18.31 19.21
C ALA A 6 5.54 16.94 18.56
N THR A 7 4.53 16.08 18.59
CA THR A 7 4.62 14.75 17.95
C THR A 7 4.74 14.93 16.44
N HIS A 8 5.95 14.78 15.91
CA HIS A 8 6.24 14.93 14.49
C HIS A 8 5.95 13.68 13.67
N ILE A 9 5.28 12.67 14.27
CA ILE A 9 4.94 11.40 13.62
C ILE A 9 3.57 10.95 14.13
N THR A 10 2.60 10.80 13.25
CA THR A 10 1.24 10.38 13.60
C THR A 10 0.74 9.30 12.65
N LEU A 11 -0.08 8.39 13.17
CA LEU A 11 -0.83 7.40 12.38
C LEU A 11 -2.32 7.66 12.59
N THR A 12 -3.04 7.88 11.50
CA THR A 12 -4.50 7.95 11.51
C THR A 12 -5.07 6.74 10.78
N LEU A 13 -6.02 6.04 11.38
CA LEU A 13 -6.72 4.90 10.78
C LEU A 13 -8.19 5.25 10.55
N GLU A 14 -8.69 5.01 9.34
CA GLU A 14 -10.05 5.37 8.95
C GLU A 14 -11.10 4.64 9.78
N GLY A 15 -12.01 5.40 10.40
CA GLY A 15 -13.12 4.86 11.19
C GLY A 15 -12.69 4.18 12.50
N VAL A 16 -11.44 4.37 12.93
CA VAL A 16 -10.91 3.80 14.17
C VAL A 16 -10.67 4.91 15.19
N SER A 17 -11.35 4.84 16.33
CA SER A 17 -10.99 5.65 17.50
C SER A 17 -10.01 4.85 18.35
N ALA A 18 -8.71 5.13 18.15
CA ALA A 18 -7.66 4.55 18.95
C ALA A 18 -6.60 5.55 19.38
N ASP A 19 -6.11 5.35 20.60
CA ASP A 19 -5.02 6.09 21.23
C ASP A 19 -3.65 5.53 20.82
N LEU A 20 -3.51 5.16 19.53
CA LEU A 20 -2.26 4.65 18.99
C LEU A 20 -1.27 5.80 18.82
N GLN A 21 -0.12 5.70 19.49
CA GLN A 21 1.00 6.60 19.34
C GLN A 21 2.15 5.90 18.64
N VAL A 22 2.76 6.56 17.66
CA VAL A 22 3.89 6.01 16.91
C VAL A 22 5.18 6.18 17.72
N LEU A 23 5.86 5.07 18.01
CA LEU A 23 7.18 5.07 18.64
C LEU A 23 8.29 5.20 17.59
N SER A 24 8.20 4.42 16.53
CA SER A 24 9.14 4.40 15.42
C SER A 24 8.48 3.82 14.18
N PHE A 25 9.12 4.01 13.03
CA PHE A 25 8.75 3.32 11.81
C PHE A 25 9.99 3.06 10.95
N THR A 26 9.89 2.09 10.04
CA THR A 26 10.87 1.83 8.99
C THR A 26 10.11 1.68 7.67
N GLY A 27 10.49 2.46 6.67
CA GLY A 27 9.90 2.43 5.34
C GLY A 27 10.86 1.87 4.30
N ARG A 28 10.33 1.09 3.35
CA ARG A 28 11.01 0.72 2.11
C ARG A 28 10.10 1.05 0.94
N GLU A 29 10.66 1.74 -0.04
CA GLU A 29 10.04 2.04 -1.32
C GLU A 29 11.07 1.83 -2.44
N ALA A 30 10.62 1.33 -3.57
CA ALA A 30 11.43 1.14 -4.76
C ALA A 30 10.52 1.25 -6.00
N LEU A 31 11.12 1.60 -7.15
CA LEU A 31 10.40 1.54 -8.42
C LEU A 31 9.96 0.10 -8.68
N ASN A 32 8.75 -0.05 -9.22
CA ASN A 32 8.16 -1.34 -9.59
C ASN A 32 7.92 -2.32 -8.43
N GLU A 33 8.00 -1.86 -7.18
CA GLU A 33 7.71 -2.66 -5.99
C GLU A 33 6.67 -1.94 -5.11
N PRO A 34 5.66 -2.66 -4.57
CA PRO A 34 4.80 -2.11 -3.54
C PRO A 34 5.63 -1.65 -2.33
N PHE A 35 5.47 -0.39 -1.91
CA PHE A 35 6.13 0.09 -0.69
C PHE A 35 5.62 -0.66 0.55
N ARG A 36 6.42 -0.61 1.62
CA ARG A 36 6.04 -1.12 2.94
C ARG A 36 6.59 -0.23 4.03
N PHE A 37 5.72 0.18 4.94
CA PHE A 37 6.10 0.89 6.17
C PHE A 37 5.71 0.03 7.37
N ASP A 38 6.69 -0.38 8.16
CA ASP A 38 6.50 -1.10 9.41
C ASP A 38 6.60 -0.11 10.58
N LEU A 39 5.54 -0.03 11.37
CA LEU A 39 5.36 0.93 12.47
C LEU A 39 5.33 0.17 13.80
N GLU A 40 6.04 0.71 14.78
CA GLU A 40 5.93 0.34 16.19
C GLU A 40 5.07 1.36 16.91
N LEU A 41 4.04 0.88 17.60
CA LEU A 41 3.00 1.68 18.20
C LEU A 41 2.82 1.33 19.68
N VAL A 42 2.26 2.27 20.44
CA VAL A 42 1.77 2.02 21.80
C VAL A 42 0.37 2.58 22.00
N SER A 43 -0.40 1.92 22.85
CA SER A 43 -1.73 2.37 23.29
C SER A 43 -1.93 1.99 24.76
N ALA A 44 -2.73 2.75 25.51
CA ALA A 44 -3.12 2.42 26.87
C ALA A 44 -4.16 1.28 26.91
N ARG A 45 -4.75 0.93 25.76
CA ARG A 45 -5.75 -0.14 25.63
C ARG A 45 -5.05 -1.45 25.24
N PRO A 46 -5.13 -2.51 26.08
CA PRO A 46 -4.56 -3.83 25.79
C PRO A 46 -5.51 -4.74 25.01
N ASP A 47 -6.72 -4.29 24.71
CA ASP A 47 -7.84 -5.08 24.18
C ASP A 47 -8.32 -4.58 22.82
N LEU A 48 -7.42 -3.98 22.03
CA LEU A 48 -7.75 -3.56 20.67
C LEU A 48 -8.15 -4.77 19.83
N LYS A 49 -9.32 -4.70 19.20
CA LYS A 49 -9.78 -5.72 18.26
C LYS A 49 -9.01 -5.61 16.95
N LEU A 50 -7.92 -6.36 16.83
CA LEU A 50 -7.00 -6.26 15.70
C LEU A 50 -7.67 -6.52 14.34
N GLU A 51 -8.66 -7.41 14.31
CA GLU A 51 -9.49 -7.70 13.13
C GLU A 51 -10.27 -6.48 12.60
N GLU A 52 -10.67 -5.56 13.47
CA GLU A 52 -11.35 -4.32 13.07
C GLU A 52 -10.37 -3.28 12.47
N LEU A 53 -9.06 -3.46 12.73
CA LEU A 53 -7.99 -2.59 12.25
C LEU A 53 -7.38 -3.10 10.94
N LEU A 54 -7.42 -4.41 10.71
CA LEU A 54 -6.90 -5.03 9.49
C LEU A 54 -7.65 -4.49 8.26
N HIS A 55 -6.92 -4.27 7.16
CA HIS A 55 -7.40 -3.71 5.89
C HIS A 55 -7.95 -2.28 5.96
N LYS A 56 -7.92 -1.62 7.13
CA LYS A 56 -8.28 -0.19 7.23
C LYS A 56 -7.28 0.67 6.50
N ARG A 57 -7.78 1.75 5.89
CA ARG A 57 -6.94 2.82 5.34
C ARG A 57 -6.23 3.53 6.49
N GLY A 58 -4.94 3.73 6.32
CA GLY A 58 -4.07 4.38 7.28
C GLY A 58 -3.23 5.46 6.62
N VAL A 59 -3.04 6.56 7.34
CA VAL A 59 -2.19 7.68 6.95
C VAL A 59 -1.10 7.84 8.00
N LEU A 60 0.13 7.58 7.59
CA LEU A 60 1.32 7.89 8.37
C LEU A 60 1.83 9.28 7.93
N THR A 61 1.84 10.23 8.85
CA THR A 61 2.41 11.56 8.64
C THR A 61 3.68 11.71 9.45
N PHE A 62 4.74 12.25 8.87
CA PHE A 62 6.01 12.49 9.55
C PHE A 62 6.74 13.74 9.02
N GLY A 63 7.70 14.22 9.82
CA GLY A 63 8.53 15.38 9.50
C GLY A 63 8.06 16.65 10.22
N ALA A 64 8.99 17.58 10.44
CA ALA A 64 8.75 18.77 11.28
C ALA A 64 7.61 19.68 10.78
N THR A 65 7.32 19.64 9.49
CA THR A 65 6.25 20.39 8.81
C THR A 65 5.05 19.52 8.40
N GLY A 66 5.07 18.21 8.69
CA GLY A 66 4.04 17.27 8.23
C GLY A 66 4.08 16.98 6.72
N GLU A 67 5.19 17.29 6.05
CA GLU A 67 5.35 17.09 4.60
C GLU A 67 5.43 15.60 4.20
N GLY A 68 5.97 14.73 5.05
CA GLY A 68 6.02 13.30 4.78
C GLY A 68 4.66 12.68 5.03
N THR A 69 3.99 12.20 3.99
CA THR A 69 2.68 11.53 4.12
C THR A 69 2.69 10.24 3.31
N ILE A 70 2.31 9.14 3.96
CA ILE A 70 2.20 7.81 3.36
C ILE A 70 0.79 7.29 3.59
N HIS A 71 0.09 7.01 2.50
CA HIS A 71 -1.24 6.43 2.50
C HIS A 71 -1.14 4.95 2.18
N GLY A 72 -1.78 4.11 2.99
CA GLY A 72 -1.79 2.67 2.75
C GLY A 72 -2.93 1.96 3.45
N LEU A 73 -2.94 0.65 3.33
CA LEU A 73 -3.83 -0.25 4.05
C LEU A 73 -3.05 -0.97 5.14
N VAL A 74 -3.67 -1.16 6.30
CA VAL A 74 -3.16 -2.04 7.36
C VAL A 74 -3.12 -3.47 6.84
N TYR A 75 -1.93 -3.94 6.48
CA TYR A 75 -1.70 -5.25 5.88
C TYR A 75 -1.38 -6.33 6.91
N ARG A 76 -0.71 -5.92 7.98
CA ARG A 76 -0.45 -6.75 9.17
C ARG A 76 -0.68 -5.90 10.38
N ILE A 77 -1.20 -6.52 11.43
CA ILE A 77 -1.25 -5.96 12.76
C ILE A 77 -0.95 -7.05 13.79
N GLU A 78 -0.22 -6.71 14.83
CA GLU A 78 0.13 -7.61 15.91
C GLU A 78 0.12 -6.87 17.25
N GLN A 79 -0.34 -7.54 18.30
CA GLN A 79 -0.20 -7.08 19.67
C GLN A 79 1.04 -7.73 20.27
N GLY A 80 1.97 -6.90 20.74
CA GLY A 80 3.15 -7.33 21.47
C GLY A 80 2.93 -7.31 22.98
N ASP A 81 4.03 -7.09 23.70
CA ASP A 81 4.01 -7.05 25.16
C ASP A 81 3.09 -5.96 25.72
N SER A 82 2.31 -6.35 26.74
CA SER A 82 1.52 -5.43 27.55
C SER A 82 2.31 -5.07 28.81
N GLY A 83 2.73 -3.81 28.90
CA GLY A 83 3.35 -3.25 30.11
C GLY A 83 2.31 -2.91 31.18
N LYS A 84 2.74 -2.21 32.23
CA LYS A 84 1.82 -1.78 33.31
C LYS A 84 0.80 -0.73 32.88
N THR A 85 1.16 0.10 31.90
CA THR A 85 0.35 1.26 31.47
C THR A 85 0.13 1.32 29.96
N LEU A 86 1.04 0.73 29.18
CA LEU A 86 1.02 0.78 27.72
C LEU A 86 1.23 -0.61 27.15
N THR A 87 0.51 -0.90 26.07
CA THR A 87 0.62 -2.12 25.27
C THR A 87 1.24 -1.78 23.93
N ARG A 88 2.19 -2.61 23.49
CA ARG A 88 2.84 -2.47 22.19
C ARG A 88 2.01 -3.09 21.08
N TYR A 89 2.00 -2.44 19.93
CA TYR A 89 1.42 -2.96 18.70
C TYR A 89 2.37 -2.72 17.54
N SER A 90 2.39 -3.61 16.55
CA SER A 90 3.10 -3.38 15.29
C SER A 90 2.12 -3.43 14.12
N ILE A 91 2.29 -2.53 13.16
CA ILE A 91 1.45 -2.43 11.97
C ILE A 91 2.33 -2.32 10.72
N SER A 92 1.92 -2.99 9.65
CA SER A 92 2.49 -2.77 8.31
C SER A 92 1.50 -2.04 7.42
N LEU A 93 1.89 -0.87 6.90
CA LEU A 93 1.17 -0.15 5.85
C LEU A 93 1.75 -0.48 4.48
N VAL A 94 0.89 -0.80 3.52
CA VAL A 94 1.24 -1.13 2.13
C VAL A 94 0.21 -0.52 1.17
N PRO A 95 0.50 -0.33 -0.13
CA PRO A 95 -0.51 0.10 -1.09
C PRO A 95 -1.51 -1.05 -1.38
N GLN A 96 -2.69 -0.70 -1.90
CA GLN A 96 -3.67 -1.70 -2.34
C GLN A 96 -3.09 -2.70 -3.35
N LEU A 97 -2.16 -2.25 -4.20
CA LEU A 97 -1.42 -3.09 -5.16
C LEU A 97 -0.73 -4.30 -4.49
N ALA A 98 -0.28 -4.18 -3.23
CA ALA A 98 0.40 -5.27 -2.54
C ALA A 98 -0.49 -6.51 -2.31
N TYR A 99 -1.82 -6.34 -2.30
CA TYR A 99 -2.76 -7.45 -2.11
C TYR A 99 -2.84 -8.39 -3.32
N LEU A 100 -2.49 -7.89 -4.51
CA LEU A 100 -2.46 -8.67 -5.76
C LEU A 100 -1.47 -9.84 -5.72
N ARG A 101 -0.55 -9.87 -4.75
CA ARG A 101 0.35 -11.00 -4.52
C ARG A 101 -0.37 -12.28 -4.06
N HIS A 102 -1.57 -12.14 -3.49
CA HIS A 102 -2.35 -13.25 -2.93
C HIS A 102 -3.28 -13.87 -3.95
N ASN A 103 -3.51 -13.19 -5.07
CA ASN A 103 -4.39 -13.64 -6.13
C ASN A 103 -3.55 -14.30 -7.21
N HIS A 104 -3.86 -15.54 -7.53
CA HIS A 104 -3.25 -16.28 -8.63
C HIS A 104 -4.34 -16.67 -9.62
N ASP A 105 -4.11 -16.42 -10.90
CA ASP A 105 -5.09 -16.66 -11.94
C ASP A 105 -4.48 -17.35 -13.16
N GLN A 106 -5.34 -17.87 -14.02
CA GLN A 106 -5.00 -18.40 -15.34
C GLN A 106 -5.89 -17.76 -16.38
N GLN A 107 -5.41 -16.66 -16.96
CA GLN A 107 -6.20 -15.82 -17.85
C GLN A 107 -5.50 -15.58 -19.19
N ILE A 108 -6.30 -15.57 -20.25
CA ILE A 108 -5.87 -15.29 -21.62
C ILE A 108 -6.37 -13.89 -22.00
N PHE A 109 -5.45 -13.07 -22.49
CA PHE A 109 -5.70 -11.74 -23.04
C PHE A 109 -5.36 -11.76 -24.53
N GLN A 110 -6.26 -11.27 -25.36
CA GLN A 110 -6.10 -11.27 -26.83
C GLN A 110 -6.46 -9.91 -27.38
N GLN A 111 -5.70 -9.42 -28.35
CA GLN A 111 -5.95 -8.15 -29.04
C GLN A 111 -6.02 -6.97 -28.06
N LEU A 112 -5.14 -6.96 -27.06
CA LEU A 112 -5.02 -5.91 -26.06
C LEU A 112 -3.58 -5.41 -25.97
N THR A 113 -3.42 -4.11 -25.76
CA THR A 113 -2.12 -3.52 -25.43
C THR A 113 -1.77 -3.84 -23.98
N VAL A 114 -0.48 -3.85 -23.64
CA VAL A 114 -0.04 -4.09 -22.26
C VAL A 114 -0.69 -3.16 -21.23
N PRO A 115 -0.83 -1.83 -21.47
CA PRO A 115 -1.57 -0.97 -20.55
C PRO A 115 -3.05 -1.37 -20.37
N LYS A 116 -3.73 -1.82 -21.43
CA LYS A 116 -5.11 -2.33 -21.33
C LYS A 116 -5.18 -3.62 -20.50
N ILE A 117 -4.20 -4.52 -20.66
CA ILE A 117 -4.11 -5.76 -19.86
C ILE A 117 -3.89 -5.42 -18.38
N ILE A 118 -2.93 -4.53 -18.08
CA ILE A 118 -2.66 -4.10 -16.70
C ILE A 118 -3.90 -3.44 -16.09
N ALA A 119 -4.58 -2.55 -16.82
CA ALA A 119 -5.83 -1.92 -16.37
C ALA A 119 -6.90 -2.97 -16.02
N GLN A 120 -7.12 -3.95 -16.90
CA GLN A 120 -8.08 -5.02 -16.67
C GLN A 120 -7.78 -5.81 -15.39
N VAL A 121 -6.51 -6.20 -15.19
CA VAL A 121 -6.09 -6.95 -13.99
C VAL A 121 -6.29 -6.13 -12.72
N LEU A 122 -6.03 -4.82 -12.76
CA LEU A 122 -6.27 -3.92 -11.63
C LEU A 122 -7.77 -3.79 -11.31
N GLU A 123 -8.59 -3.54 -12.34
CA GLU A 123 -10.04 -3.32 -12.20
C GLU A 123 -10.76 -4.60 -11.74
N ASP A 124 -10.37 -5.77 -12.23
CA ASP A 124 -10.91 -7.07 -11.80
C ASP A 124 -10.71 -7.34 -10.30
N ARG A 125 -9.76 -6.64 -9.67
CA ARG A 125 -9.47 -6.71 -8.23
C ARG A 125 -9.92 -5.46 -7.46
N GLY A 126 -10.73 -4.62 -8.08
CA GLY A 126 -11.34 -3.44 -7.45
C GLY A 126 -10.40 -2.25 -7.30
N ILE A 127 -9.27 -2.22 -8.02
CA ILE A 127 -8.44 -1.02 -8.17
C ILE A 127 -8.95 -0.30 -9.42
N LEU A 128 -9.83 0.68 -9.22
CA LEU A 128 -10.55 1.36 -10.30
C LEU A 128 -9.72 2.51 -10.90
N ALA A 129 -10.19 3.06 -12.01
CA ALA A 129 -9.49 4.07 -12.81
C ALA A 129 -9.20 5.41 -12.09
N ASP A 130 -9.79 5.66 -10.92
CA ASP A 130 -9.46 6.81 -10.06
C ASP A 130 -8.26 6.55 -9.13
N ALA A 131 -7.81 5.29 -9.00
CA ALA A 131 -6.71 4.88 -8.14
C ALA A 131 -5.35 4.75 -8.87
N TYR A 132 -5.32 4.85 -10.20
CA TYR A 132 -4.09 4.81 -10.98
C TYR A 132 -4.16 5.71 -12.22
N SER A 133 -3.00 6.03 -12.80
CA SER A 133 -2.93 6.74 -14.08
C SER A 133 -1.76 6.23 -14.92
N PHE A 134 -1.96 6.16 -16.24
CA PHE A 134 -0.90 5.83 -17.20
C PHE A 134 -0.32 7.12 -17.78
N GLN A 135 0.93 7.40 -17.44
CA GLN A 135 1.69 8.54 -17.99
C GLN A 135 2.77 8.00 -18.94
N LEU A 136 2.32 7.47 -20.08
CA LEU A 136 3.18 6.77 -21.03
C LEU A 136 3.43 7.64 -22.27
N SER A 137 4.66 7.65 -22.77
CA SER A 137 5.06 8.42 -23.95
C SER A 137 5.21 7.57 -25.22
N ALA A 138 5.26 6.25 -25.07
CA ALA A 138 5.40 5.30 -26.16
C ALA A 138 4.04 4.75 -26.62
N GLU A 139 3.97 4.32 -27.87
CA GLU A 139 2.87 3.50 -28.37
C GLU A 139 3.15 2.02 -28.06
N TYR A 140 2.19 1.33 -27.44
CA TYR A 140 2.29 -0.09 -27.13
C TYR A 140 1.40 -0.88 -28.10
N PRO A 141 1.97 -1.78 -28.92
CA PRO A 141 1.17 -2.56 -29.85
C PRO A 141 0.21 -3.50 -29.13
N GLU A 142 -0.88 -3.85 -29.79
CA GLU A 142 -1.76 -4.91 -29.31
C GLU A 142 -1.03 -6.26 -29.42
N ARG A 143 -1.11 -7.05 -28.36
CA ARG A 143 -0.61 -8.42 -28.36
C ARG A 143 -1.70 -9.32 -28.95
N ASP A 144 -1.34 -10.11 -29.96
CA ASP A 144 -2.24 -11.14 -30.50
C ASP A 144 -2.70 -12.10 -29.41
N TYR A 145 -1.77 -12.44 -28.50
CA TYR A 145 -2.01 -13.39 -27.41
C TYR A 145 -1.06 -13.12 -26.23
N CYS A 146 -1.60 -13.04 -25.02
CA CYS A 146 -0.86 -12.90 -23.77
C CYS A 146 -1.54 -13.72 -22.67
N VAL A 147 -0.75 -14.38 -21.82
CA VAL A 147 -1.27 -15.27 -20.77
C VAL A 147 -0.64 -14.88 -19.43
N GLN A 148 -1.49 -14.85 -18.41
CA GLN A 148 -1.09 -14.99 -17.02
C GLN A 148 -1.17 -16.48 -16.68
N TYR A 149 -0.04 -17.12 -16.40
CA TYR A 149 0.00 -18.56 -16.13
C TYR A 149 0.80 -18.88 -14.88
N ASP A 150 0.11 -19.43 -13.87
CA ASP A 150 0.71 -19.87 -12.60
C ASP A 150 1.55 -18.78 -11.91
N GLU A 151 1.03 -17.55 -11.95
CA GLU A 151 1.67 -16.41 -11.32
C GLU A 151 0.63 -15.49 -10.67
N SER A 152 1.05 -14.78 -9.62
CA SER A 152 0.18 -13.81 -8.97
C SER A 152 -0.12 -12.63 -9.88
N ASP A 153 -1.25 -11.96 -9.69
CA ASP A 153 -1.59 -10.74 -10.44
C ASP A 153 -0.51 -9.67 -10.33
N LEU A 154 0.10 -9.54 -9.14
CA LEU A 154 1.20 -8.60 -8.91
C LEU A 154 2.41 -8.96 -9.78
N HIS A 155 2.82 -10.23 -9.78
CA HIS A 155 3.94 -10.71 -10.58
C HIS A 155 3.67 -10.54 -12.08
N PHE A 156 2.44 -10.82 -12.52
CA PHE A 156 2.04 -10.62 -13.90
C PHE A 156 2.18 -9.16 -14.35
N ILE A 157 1.68 -8.22 -13.55
CA ILE A 157 1.81 -6.78 -13.82
C ILE A 157 3.29 -6.37 -13.85
N GLN A 158 4.10 -6.79 -12.87
CA GLN A 158 5.53 -6.47 -12.81
C GLN A 158 6.27 -6.99 -14.05
N ARG A 159 6.03 -8.25 -14.44
CA ARG A 159 6.61 -8.87 -15.63
C ARG A 159 6.24 -8.11 -16.91
N LEU A 160 4.96 -7.76 -17.08
CA LEU A 160 4.51 -6.97 -18.24
C LEU A 160 5.15 -5.58 -18.27
N CYS A 161 5.30 -4.94 -17.12
CA CYS A 161 5.99 -3.66 -17.01
C CYS A 161 7.46 -3.77 -17.43
N GLU A 162 8.17 -4.78 -16.92
CA GLU A 162 9.58 -5.03 -17.26
C GLU A 162 9.79 -5.33 -18.75
N GLU A 163 8.92 -6.16 -19.35
CA GLU A 163 8.96 -6.50 -20.79
C GLU A 163 8.86 -5.26 -21.70
N GLU A 164 8.02 -4.30 -21.31
CA GLU A 164 7.71 -3.11 -22.11
C GLU A 164 8.50 -1.85 -21.66
N GLY A 165 9.39 -1.98 -20.67
CA GLY A 165 10.12 -0.85 -20.09
C GLY A 165 9.22 0.17 -19.36
N ILE A 166 8.02 -0.24 -18.94
CA ILE A 166 7.13 0.54 -18.10
C ILE A 166 7.63 0.46 -16.66
N HIS A 167 7.53 1.58 -15.94
CA HIS A 167 7.78 1.61 -14.51
C HIS A 167 6.63 2.28 -13.78
N PHE A 168 6.43 1.90 -12.52
CA PHE A 168 5.43 2.50 -11.63
C PHE A 168 6.05 2.92 -10.30
N HIS A 169 5.42 3.93 -9.70
CA HIS A 169 5.70 4.45 -8.38
C HIS A 169 4.38 4.89 -7.74
N PHE A 170 4.39 5.16 -6.44
CA PHE A 170 3.19 5.59 -5.72
C PHE A 170 3.25 7.08 -5.47
N GLN A 171 2.09 7.73 -5.58
CA GLN A 171 1.93 9.14 -5.26
C GLN A 171 1.00 9.24 -4.05
N HIS A 172 1.41 10.03 -3.07
CA HIS A 172 0.62 10.32 -1.89
C HIS A 172 0.12 11.76 -1.99
N SER A 173 -1.20 11.93 -2.02
CA SER A 173 -1.84 13.24 -2.11
C SER A 173 -2.64 13.52 -0.84
N SER A 174 -2.91 14.79 -0.53
CA SER A 174 -3.79 15.13 0.61
C SER A 174 -5.22 14.61 0.47
N SER A 175 -5.64 14.21 -0.73
CA SER A 175 -6.96 13.64 -1.04
C SER A 175 -7.03 12.12 -1.00
N GLY A 176 -5.91 11.42 -0.84
CA GLY A 176 -5.85 9.96 -1.01
C GLY A 176 -4.71 9.55 -1.92
#